data_AF-A0A085MZ59-F1
#
_entry.id   AF-A0A085MZ59-F1
#
_cell.length_a   1.000
_cell.length_b   1.000
_cell.length_c   1.000
_cell.angle_alpha   90.00
_cell.angle_beta   90.00
_cell.angle_gamma   90.00
#
_symmetry.space_group_name_H-M   'P 1'
#
loop_
_entity.id
_entity.type
_entity.pdbx_description
1 polymer ?
#
loop_
_entity_poly.entity_id
_entity_poly.type
_entity_poly.pdbx_seq_one_letter_code
_entity_poly.pdbx_strand_id
1 'polypeptide(L)'
;MLYPGVTTESSGPAESIQHLYQEIAGLEHQVGLGGINEEDITELLESHDEELSNSDLLEIERQLTEDQEAPEPRNPEQAKTLSTKDLSEAFRLLENAMAIFTEKDPQQERNAQVNRMITDAHSCYREIYR
;
A
#
# COMPACT_ATOMS: atom_id res chain seq x y z
N MET A 1 7.09 29.69 -22.12
CA MET A 1 5.65 29.47 -21.86
C MET A 1 5.40 29.86 -20.41
N LEU A 2 4.61 30.91 -20.16
CA LEU A 2 4.18 31.30 -18.82
C LEU A 2 3.02 30.38 -18.41
N TYR A 3 3.08 29.79 -17.22
CA TYR A 3 1.93 29.14 -16.59
C TYR A 3 0.95 30.22 -16.14
N PRO A 4 -0.35 30.14 -16.49
CA PRO A 4 -1.36 31.01 -15.91
C PRO A 4 -1.59 30.59 -14.46
N GLY A 5 -1.47 31.55 -13.54
CA GLY A 5 -1.73 31.35 -12.13
C GLY A 5 -3.15 30.86 -11.91
N VAL A 6 -3.29 29.75 -11.20
CA VAL A 6 -4.53 29.40 -10.54
C VAL A 6 -4.76 30.50 -9.51
N THR A 7 -5.70 31.40 -9.78
CA THR A 7 -6.34 32.18 -8.73
C THR A 7 -7.07 31.17 -7.87
N THR A 8 -6.42 30.73 -6.79
CA THR A 8 -7.16 30.18 -5.67
C THR A 8 -7.94 31.35 -5.09
N GLU A 9 -9.15 31.51 -5.59
CA GLU A 9 -10.26 32.09 -4.84
C GLU A 9 -10.54 31.16 -3.65
N SER A 10 -9.56 31.08 -2.74
CA SER A 10 -9.73 30.55 -1.42
C SER A 10 -10.59 31.57 -0.70
N SER A 11 -11.87 31.25 -0.52
CA SER A 11 -12.68 31.91 0.50
C SER A 11 -11.83 31.94 1.77
N GLY A 12 -11.61 33.14 2.29
CA GLY A 12 -10.53 33.40 3.23
C GLY A 12 -10.65 32.57 4.53
N PRO A 13 -9.55 32.44 5.29
CA PRO A 13 -9.53 31.73 6.58
C PRO A 13 -10.57 32.22 7.62
N ALA A 14 -11.16 33.40 7.40
CA ALA A 14 -12.14 34.01 8.29
C ALA A 14 -13.49 33.26 8.39
N GLU A 15 -13.98 32.64 7.30
CA GLU A 15 -15.26 31.91 7.34
C GLU A 15 -15.14 30.58 8.10
N SER A 16 -13.99 29.90 7.99
CA SER A 16 -13.72 28.63 8.67
C SER A 16 -13.57 28.80 10.18
N ILE A 17 -12.93 29.89 10.62
CA ILE A 17 -12.69 30.14 12.05
C ILE A 17 -14.01 30.41 12.78
N GLN A 18 -14.90 31.23 12.22
CA GLN A 18 -16.21 31.52 12.85
C GLN A 18 -17.07 30.26 13.06
N HIS A 19 -16.97 29.30 12.14
CA HIS A 19 -17.67 28.02 12.27
C HIS A 19 -17.10 27.18 13.43
N LEU A 20 -15.77 27.17 13.61
CA LEU A 20 -15.11 26.48 14.71
C LEU A 20 -15.49 27.07 16.08
N TYR A 21 -15.59 28.41 16.19
CA TYR A 21 -16.07 29.07 17.41
C TYR A 21 -17.48 28.58 17.81
N GLN A 22 -18.39 28.49 16.84
CA GLN A 22 -19.76 28.03 17.08
C GLN A 22 -19.81 26.56 17.51
N GLU A 23 -18.96 25.72 16.92
CA GLU A 23 -18.90 24.30 17.22
C GLU A 23 -18.35 24.05 18.64
N ILE A 24 -17.28 24.74 19.03
CA ILE A 24 -16.67 24.65 20.37
C ILE A 24 -17.64 25.16 21.44
N ALA A 25 -18.30 26.30 21.20
CA ALA A 25 -19.33 26.83 22.11
C ALA A 25 -20.53 25.88 22.24
N GLY A 26 -20.92 25.19 21.16
CA GLY A 26 -21.97 24.17 21.20
C GLY A 26 -21.59 22.95 22.03
N LEU A 27 -20.33 22.52 21.95
CA LEU A 27 -19.79 21.41 22.75
C LEU A 27 -19.70 21.75 24.24
N GLU A 28 -19.36 22.99 24.60
CA GLU A 28 -19.38 23.46 26.00
C GLU A 28 -20.76 23.26 26.64
N HIS A 29 -21.81 23.68 25.92
CA HIS A 29 -23.18 23.55 26.38
C HIS A 29 -23.62 22.09 26.54
N GLN A 30 -23.10 21.20 25.70
CA GLN A 30 -23.41 19.77 25.73
C GLN A 30 -22.69 19.01 26.85
N VAL A 31 -21.46 19.40 27.19
CA VAL A 31 -20.64 18.73 28.22
C VAL A 31 -20.84 19.36 29.61
N GLY A 32 -21.52 20.51 29.70
CA GLY A 32 -21.81 21.20 30.95
C GLY A 32 -20.57 21.85 31.56
N LEU A 33 -19.60 22.23 30.70
CA LEU A 33 -18.38 22.93 31.09
C LEU A 33 -18.69 24.42 31.32
N GLY A 34 -19.54 24.71 32.31
CA GLY A 34 -20.06 26.07 32.52
C GLY A 34 -18.97 27.11 32.69
N GLY A 35 -18.76 27.91 31.65
CA GLY A 35 -17.98 29.14 31.73
C GLY A 35 -16.77 29.26 30.79
N ILE A 36 -16.75 28.57 29.65
CA ILE A 36 -15.80 28.92 28.58
C ILE A 36 -16.30 30.21 27.93
N ASN A 37 -15.52 31.29 28.04
CA ASN A 37 -15.83 32.56 27.41
C ASN A 37 -15.18 32.66 26.01
N GLU A 38 -15.52 33.70 25.25
CA GLU A 38 -14.97 33.91 23.90
C GLU A 38 -13.44 34.10 23.91
N GLU A 39 -12.89 34.67 25.00
CA GLU A 39 -11.45 34.86 25.19
C GLU A 39 -10.72 33.51 25.37
N ASP A 40 -11.32 32.56 26.09
CA ASP A 40 -10.77 31.21 26.31
C ASP A 40 -10.70 30.42 24.98
N ILE A 41 -11.72 30.59 24.12
CA ILE A 41 -11.74 29.98 22.78
C ILE A 41 -10.71 30.68 21.88
N THR A 42 -10.55 32.00 22.01
CA THR A 42 -9.58 32.79 21.25
C THR A 42 -8.15 32.38 21.61
N GLU A 43 -7.82 32.30 22.90
CA GLU A 43 -6.51 31.86 23.38
C GLU A 43 -6.19 30.44 22.92
N LEU A 44 -7.18 29.53 22.94
CA LEU A 44 -7.01 28.17 22.46
C LEU A 44 -6.67 28.12 20.97
N LEU A 45 -7.41 28.89 20.15
CA LEU A 45 -7.16 28.93 18.70
C LEU A 45 -5.82 29.60 18.38
N GLU A 46 -5.48 30.71 19.04
CA GLU A 46 -4.20 31.40 18.85
C GLU A 46 -3.00 30.54 19.29
N SER A 47 -3.14 29.73 20.36
CA SER A 47 -2.08 28.80 20.79
C SER A 47 -1.77 27.70 19.78
N HIS A 48 -2.67 27.44 18.83
CA HIS A 48 -2.53 26.43 17.78
C HIS A 48 -2.50 27.02 16.37
N ASP A 49 -2.53 28.36 16.23
CA ASP A 49 -2.38 29.07 14.95
C ASP A 49 -0.91 29.30 14.58
N GLU A 50 0.02 28.66 15.30
CA GLU A 50 1.43 28.64 14.91
C GLU A 50 1.58 27.91 13.56
N GLU A 51 1.91 28.68 12.52
CA GLU A 51 2.30 28.10 11.24
C GLU A 51 3.48 27.15 11.45
N LEU A 52 3.36 25.92 10.92
CA LEU A 52 4.43 24.94 10.98
C LEU A 52 5.73 25.54 10.44
N SER A 53 6.78 25.52 11.26
CA SER A 53 8.10 25.98 10.85
C SER A 53 8.69 25.02 9.82
N ASN A 54 9.63 25.51 9.00
CA ASN A 54 10.43 24.67 8.12
C ASN A 54 11.12 23.51 8.87
N SER A 55 11.47 23.71 10.14
CA SER A 55 12.00 22.63 11.01
C SER A 55 10.99 21.52 11.24
N ASP A 56 9.73 21.90 11.46
CA ASP A 56 8.65 20.97 11.80
C ASP A 56 8.23 20.18 10.56
N LEU A 57 8.25 20.84 9.38
CA LEU A 57 8.07 20.17 8.10
C LEU A 57 9.16 19.14 7.81
N LEU A 58 10.43 19.46 8.11
CA LEU A 58 11.53 18.51 7.97
C LEU A 58 11.43 17.34 8.95
N GLU A 59 10.93 17.58 10.17
CA GLU A 59 10.71 16.53 11.16
C GLU A 59 9.54 15.61 10.77
N ILE A 60 8.47 16.16 10.19
CA ILE A 60 7.36 15.40 9.61
C ILE A 60 7.83 14.57 8.41
N GLU A 61 8.61 15.17 7.50
CA GLU A 61 9.18 14.46 6.35
C GLU A 61 10.09 13.31 6.80
N ARG A 62 10.90 13.54 7.84
CA ARG A 62 11.76 12.52 8.44
C ARG A 62 10.94 11.37 9.05
N GLN A 63 9.91 11.67 9.84
CA GLN A 63 9.03 10.64 10.42
C GLN A 63 8.31 9.85 9.34
N LEU A 64 7.79 10.53 8.31
CA LEU A 64 7.12 9.89 7.19
C LEU A 64 8.07 9.02 6.35
N THR A 65 9.36 9.40 6.27
CA THR A 65 10.40 8.60 5.62
C THR A 65 10.78 7.40 6.50
N GLU A 66 10.91 7.57 7.81
CA GLU A 66 11.20 6.48 8.76
C GLU A 66 10.06 5.44 8.83
N ASP A 67 8.80 5.87 8.74
CA ASP A 67 7.62 4.99 8.69
C ASP A 67 7.44 4.30 7.33
N GLN A 68 7.95 4.88 6.22
CA GLN A 68 7.96 4.23 4.89
C GLN A 68 9.19 3.36 4.66
N GLU A 69 10.30 3.63 5.36
CA GLU A 69 11.57 2.91 5.24
C GLU A 69 11.67 1.76 6.25
N ALA A 70 10.85 1.78 7.31
CA ALA A 70 10.45 0.56 7.97
C ALA A 70 9.65 -0.28 6.96
N PRO A 71 10.16 -1.43 6.50
CA PRO A 71 9.28 -2.35 5.79
C PRO A 71 8.14 -2.63 6.76
N GLU A 72 6.90 -2.30 6.38
CA GLU A 72 5.73 -2.85 7.06
C GLU A 72 6.04 -4.34 7.29
N PRO A 73 5.78 -4.90 8.49
CA PRO A 73 5.95 -6.31 8.71
C PRO A 73 4.96 -7.03 7.79
N ARG A 74 5.41 -7.31 6.55
CA ARG A 74 4.76 -8.20 5.61
C ARG A 74 4.43 -9.42 6.44
N ASN A 75 3.14 -9.68 6.66
CA ASN A 75 2.70 -10.81 7.46
C ASN A 75 3.51 -12.04 6.98
N PRO A 76 4.42 -12.60 7.82
CA PRO A 76 5.34 -13.64 7.38
C PRO A 76 4.62 -14.94 7.02
N GLU A 77 3.31 -15.03 7.28
CA GLU A 77 2.57 -16.28 7.10
C GLU A 77 2.46 -16.77 5.65
N GLN A 78 2.57 -15.95 4.59
CA GLN A 78 2.52 -16.51 3.23
C GLN A 78 3.34 -15.74 2.19
N ALA A 79 4.62 -15.46 2.46
CA ALA A 79 5.55 -15.35 1.34
C ALA A 79 5.61 -16.73 0.65
N LYS A 80 4.85 -16.92 -0.42
CA LYS A 80 4.89 -18.15 -1.23
C LYS A 80 6.28 -18.28 -1.83
N THR A 81 7.15 -19.05 -1.16
CA THR A 81 8.49 -19.35 -1.62
C THR A 81 8.45 -20.63 -2.45
N LEU A 82 9.00 -20.57 -3.66
CA LEU A 82 9.20 -21.74 -4.49
C LEU A 82 10.56 -22.35 -4.13
N SER A 83 10.58 -23.50 -3.46
CA SER A 83 11.83 -24.16 -3.07
C SER A 83 12.35 -25.10 -4.16
N THR A 84 13.64 -25.44 -4.11
CA THR A 84 14.24 -26.46 -4.97
C THR A 84 13.55 -27.82 -4.82
N LYS A 85 13.05 -28.14 -3.62
CA LYS A 85 12.29 -29.37 -3.37
C LYS A 85 10.95 -29.34 -4.12
N ASP A 86 10.25 -28.22 -4.09
CA ASP A 86 8.97 -28.06 -4.81
C ASP A 86 9.17 -28.18 -6.32
N LEU A 87 10.24 -27.57 -6.86
CA LEU A 87 10.62 -27.73 -8.27
C LEU A 87 10.95 -29.18 -8.63
N SER A 88 11.72 -29.88 -7.79
CA SER A 88 12.06 -31.29 -8.03
C SER A 88 10.82 -32.19 -8.04
N GLU A 89 9.86 -31.94 -7.14
CA GLU A 89 8.60 -32.69 -7.09
C GLU A 89 7.71 -32.36 -8.29
N ALA A 90 7.63 -31.09 -8.69
CA ALA A 90 6.89 -30.69 -9.88
C ALA A 90 7.48 -31.34 -11.16
N PHE A 91 8.80 -31.37 -11.32
CA PHE A 91 9.44 -32.04 -12.46
C PHE A 91 9.19 -33.55 -12.45
N ARG A 92 9.27 -34.21 -11.29
CA ARG A 92 8.95 -35.63 -11.15
C ARG A 92 7.51 -35.93 -11.58
N LEU A 93 6.56 -35.09 -11.20
CA LEU A 93 5.15 -35.24 -11.58
C LEU A 93 4.95 -35.04 -13.09
N LEU A 94 5.61 -34.06 -13.69
CA LEU A 94 5.57 -33.83 -15.14
C LEU A 94 6.16 -35.01 -15.92
N GLU A 95 7.30 -35.55 -15.49
CA GLU A 95 7.92 -36.73 -16.11
C GLU A 95 7.01 -37.95 -16.05
N ASN A 96 6.36 -38.19 -14.90
CA ASN A 96 5.38 -39.27 -14.76
C ASN A 96 4.18 -39.08 -15.70
N ALA A 97 3.66 -37.86 -15.82
CA ALA A 97 2.56 -37.56 -16.74
C ALA A 97 2.96 -37.83 -18.20
N MET A 98 4.15 -37.39 -18.62
CA MET A 98 4.68 -37.64 -19.97
C MET A 98 4.90 -39.13 -20.24
N ALA A 99 5.35 -39.91 -19.24
CA ALA A 99 5.48 -41.36 -19.35
C ALA A 99 4.13 -42.03 -19.56
N ILE A 100 3.09 -41.62 -18.81
CA ILE A 100 1.72 -42.12 -18.97
C ILE A 100 1.19 -41.83 -20.38
N PHE A 101 1.38 -40.61 -20.91
CA PHE A 101 0.95 -40.29 -22.28
C PHE A 101 1.70 -41.13 -23.32
N THR A 102 3.00 -41.35 -23.11
CA THR A 102 3.80 -42.17 -24.02
C THR A 102 3.35 -43.63 -24.02
N GLU A 103 2.97 -44.17 -22.87
CA GLU A 103 2.57 -45.58 -22.71
C GLU A 103 1.10 -45.84 -23.08
N LYS A 104 0.19 -44.93 -22.71
CA LYS A 104 -1.26 -45.13 -22.80
C LYS A 104 -1.90 -44.49 -24.02
N ASP A 105 -1.24 -43.53 -24.68
CA ASP A 105 -1.79 -42.90 -25.89
C ASP A 105 -1.46 -43.74 -27.13
N PRO A 106 -2.46 -44.31 -27.83
CA PRO A 106 -2.23 -45.05 -29.07
C PRO A 106 -1.76 -44.16 -30.24
N GLN A 107 -1.94 -42.85 -30.15
CA GLN A 107 -1.52 -41.90 -31.17
C GLN A 107 -0.18 -41.24 -30.80
N GLN A 108 0.91 -41.83 -31.31
CA GLN A 108 2.28 -41.39 -31.01
C GLN A 108 2.55 -39.91 -31.36
N GLU A 109 2.02 -39.42 -32.48
CA GLU A 109 2.21 -38.02 -32.88
C GLU A 109 1.60 -37.06 -31.86
N ARG A 110 0.43 -37.41 -31.32
CA ARG A 110 -0.27 -36.61 -30.31
C ARG A 110 0.53 -36.56 -29.00
N ASN A 111 0.99 -37.72 -28.50
CA ASN A 111 1.77 -37.73 -27.26
C ASN A 111 3.13 -37.02 -27.41
N ALA A 112 3.80 -37.17 -28.56
CA ALA A 112 5.07 -36.52 -28.83
C ALA A 112 4.92 -35.00 -28.90
N GLN A 113 3.85 -34.51 -29.54
CA GLN A 113 3.53 -33.09 -29.59
C GLN A 113 3.28 -32.51 -28.19
N VAL A 114 2.45 -33.20 -27.38
CA VAL A 114 2.14 -32.76 -26.01
C VAL A 114 3.39 -32.74 -25.13
N ASN A 115 4.21 -33.79 -25.17
CA ASN A 115 5.44 -33.88 -24.37
C ASN A 115 6.44 -32.76 -24.74
N ARG A 116 6.53 -32.41 -26.02
CA ARG A 116 7.34 -31.26 -26.47
C ARG A 116 6.81 -29.95 -25.89
N MET A 117 5.50 -29.70 -26.00
CA MET A 117 4.90 -28.47 -25.46
C MET A 117 5.08 -28.36 -23.94
N ILE A 118 4.93 -29.47 -23.20
CA ILE A 118 5.18 -29.50 -21.76
C ILE A 118 6.63 -29.11 -21.50
N THR A 119 7.58 -29.73 -22.20
CA THR A 119 9.03 -29.46 -22.06
C THR A 119 9.37 -28.00 -22.32
N ASP A 120 8.81 -27.41 -23.38
CA ASP A 120 9.04 -26.02 -23.74
C ASP A 120 8.44 -25.07 -22.69
N ALA A 121 7.23 -25.38 -22.17
CA ALA A 121 6.51 -24.53 -21.24
C ALA A 121 7.15 -24.41 -19.85
N HIS A 122 7.88 -25.42 -19.37
CA HIS A 122 8.56 -25.37 -18.07
C HIS A 122 10.08 -25.12 -18.15
N SER A 123 10.57 -24.74 -19.33
CA SER A 123 11.99 -24.39 -19.54
C SER A 123 12.45 -23.27 -18.61
N CYS A 124 11.62 -22.25 -18.37
CA CYS A 124 11.90 -21.15 -17.44
C CYS A 124 12.14 -21.63 -16.00
N TYR A 125 11.44 -22.67 -15.56
CA TYR A 125 11.65 -23.26 -14.23
C TYR A 125 12.94 -24.07 -14.16
N ARG A 126 13.44 -24.61 -15.28
CA ARG A 126 14.73 -25.32 -15.33
C ARG A 126 15.92 -24.37 -15.21
N GLU A 127 15.75 -23.12 -15.64
CA GLU A 127 16.80 -22.10 -15.51
C GLU A 127 17.05 -21.73 -14.05
N ILE A 128 16.00 -21.68 -13.23
CA ILE A 128 16.08 -21.36 -11.78
C ILE A 128 16.40 -22.57 -10.89
N TYR A 129 16.38 -23.79 -11.44
CA TYR A 129 16.71 -25.02 -10.71
C TYR A 129 18.21 -25.34 -10.68
N ARG A 130 19.05 -24.55 -11.37
CA ARG A 130 20.50 -24.79 -11.48
C ARG A 130 21.28 -24.52 -10.21
#